data_AF-A0A2N6K7V1-F1
#
_entry.id   AF-A0A2N6K7V1-F1
#
_cell.length_a   1.000
_cell.length_b   1.000
_cell.length_c   1.000
_cell.angle_alpha   90.00
_cell.angle_beta   90.00
_cell.angle_gamma   90.00
#
_symmetry.space_group_name_H-M   'P 1'
#
loop_
_entity.id
_entity.type
_entity.pdbx_description
1 polymer ?
#
loop_
_entity_poly.entity_id
_entity_poly.type
_entity_poly.pdbx_seq_one_letter_code
_entity_poly.pdbx_strand_id
1 'polypeptide(L)'
;MKRSLPTRRYASAQLVQIAIIAFISLGSVGIVGVGFVFRQAFNSNNQTNIIQDASRYQEIRHKLWLNQNQVRHFPHHIPPNSSDVRLAYSRGFLQGQKNNFFQLRLKLPAQQVKELNNQYKAIAKHKYIGGNTNEHANLPNGVPTTFFYTSNSQEDSFPNSYEILVLGANDRSGSNFKWNHGDSYGVAIDLSASEIIYWAEEW
;
A
#
# COMPACT_ATOMS: atom_id res chain seq x y z
N MET A 1 50.62 -48.83 -62.08
CA MET A 1 49.63 -47.78 -61.70
C MET A 1 50.14 -47.06 -60.45
N LYS A 2 50.47 -45.77 -60.54
CA LYS A 2 50.94 -44.95 -59.41
C LYS A 2 49.71 -44.45 -58.64
N ARG A 3 49.61 -44.75 -57.34
CA ARG A 3 48.61 -44.19 -56.42
C ARG A 3 49.15 -42.87 -55.85
N SER A 4 48.50 -41.76 -56.18
CA SER A 4 48.73 -40.45 -55.57
C SER A 4 47.86 -40.28 -54.33
N LEU A 5 48.47 -39.90 -53.20
CA LEU A 5 47.77 -39.34 -52.04
C LEU A 5 47.48 -37.86 -52.28
N PRO A 6 46.31 -37.33 -51.92
CA PRO A 6 46.17 -35.91 -51.63
C PRO A 6 46.32 -35.66 -50.12
N THR A 7 47.29 -34.80 -49.84
CA THR A 7 47.62 -34.04 -48.64
C THR A 7 46.44 -33.41 -47.91
N ARG A 8 46.42 -33.58 -46.58
CA ARG A 8 45.50 -32.94 -45.62
C ARG A 8 45.86 -31.45 -45.46
N ARG A 9 44.94 -30.53 -45.78
CA ARG A 9 45.14 -29.07 -45.61
C ARG A 9 44.93 -28.67 -44.14
N TYR A 10 45.99 -28.10 -43.54
CA TYR A 10 45.99 -27.40 -42.25
C TYR A 10 45.46 -25.97 -42.40
N ALA A 11 44.15 -25.79 -42.57
CA ALA A 11 43.56 -24.45 -42.77
C ALA A 11 42.45 -24.07 -41.77
N SER A 12 42.22 -24.87 -40.72
CA SER A 12 41.06 -24.65 -39.81
C SER A 12 41.41 -24.30 -38.37
N ALA A 13 42.66 -24.40 -37.92
CA ALA A 13 42.99 -24.19 -36.51
C ALA A 13 43.24 -22.71 -36.15
N GLN A 14 43.90 -21.94 -37.03
CA GLN A 14 44.26 -20.55 -36.74
C GLN A 14 43.05 -19.59 -36.81
N LEU A 15 42.11 -19.83 -37.73
CA LEU A 15 40.88 -19.02 -37.83
C LEU A 15 39.96 -19.22 -36.63
N VAL A 16 39.92 -20.44 -36.06
CA VAL A 16 39.13 -20.74 -34.85
C VAL A 16 39.75 -20.06 -33.62
N GLN A 17 41.09 -20.04 -33.50
CA GLN A 17 41.75 -19.32 -32.40
C GLN A 17 41.55 -17.80 -32.48
N ILE A 18 41.60 -17.19 -33.67
CA ILE A 18 41.36 -15.75 -33.84
C ILE A 18 39.90 -15.40 -33.51
N ALA A 19 38.95 -16.24 -33.89
CA ALA A 19 37.53 -16.03 -33.55
C ALA A 19 37.26 -16.11 -32.04
N ILE A 20 37.93 -17.01 -31.31
CA ILE A 20 37.78 -17.15 -29.86
C ILE A 20 38.39 -15.94 -29.12
N ILE A 21 39.55 -15.45 -29.54
CA ILE A 21 40.18 -14.28 -28.93
C ILE A 21 39.35 -13.01 -29.18
N ALA A 22 38.80 -12.84 -30.39
CA ALA A 22 37.89 -11.74 -30.69
C ALA A 22 36.63 -11.76 -29.81
N PHE A 23 36.01 -12.94 -29.63
CA PHE A 23 34.83 -13.10 -28.76
C PHE A 23 35.12 -12.80 -27.28
N ILE A 24 36.31 -13.15 -26.77
CA ILE A 24 36.68 -12.88 -25.37
C ILE A 24 37.00 -11.39 -25.17
N SER A 25 37.58 -10.71 -26.17
CA SER A 25 37.89 -9.28 -26.10
C SER A 25 36.68 -8.33 -26.25
N LEU A 26 35.57 -8.81 -26.83
CA LEU A 26 34.31 -8.05 -26.91
C LEU A 26 33.40 -8.24 -25.68
N GLY A 27 33.75 -9.16 -24.76
CA GLY A 27 33.00 -9.41 -23.52
C GLY A 27 33.41 -8.54 -22.33
N SER A 28 34.44 -7.70 -22.47
CA SER A 28 35.06 -6.94 -21.36
C SER A 28 34.85 -5.42 -21.44
N VAL A 29 33.83 -4.95 -22.15
CA VAL A 29 33.32 -3.58 -22.02
C VAL A 29 31.80 -3.65 -21.79
N GLY A 30 31.40 -3.61 -20.52
CA GLY A 30 29.98 -3.60 -20.15
C GLY A 30 29.62 -3.92 -18.70
N ILE A 31 30.58 -4.26 -17.82
CA ILE A 31 30.27 -4.63 -16.42
C ILE A 31 30.65 -3.48 -15.48
N VAL A 32 30.05 -2.30 -15.66
CA VAL A 32 29.91 -1.29 -14.58
C VAL A 32 28.58 -0.51 -14.66
N GLY A 33 27.87 -0.51 -15.80
CA GLY A 33 26.57 0.19 -15.94
C GLY A 33 25.31 -0.68 -15.72
N VAL A 34 25.43 -2.00 -15.86
CA VAL A 34 24.27 -2.91 -15.93
C VAL A 34 23.62 -3.14 -14.57
N GLY A 35 24.38 -3.07 -13.46
CA GLY A 35 23.85 -3.21 -12.11
C GLY A 35 22.95 -2.06 -11.65
N PHE A 36 23.14 -0.85 -12.21
CA PHE A 36 22.29 0.31 -11.89
C PHE A 36 21.03 0.35 -12.76
N VAL A 37 21.14 -0.04 -14.04
CA VAL A 37 20.01 -0.04 -14.97
C VAL A 37 19.05 -1.21 -14.73
N PHE A 38 19.54 -2.39 -14.30
CA PHE A 38 18.64 -3.49 -13.89
C PHE A 38 17.97 -3.26 -12.53
N ARG A 39 18.56 -2.48 -11.62
CA ARG A 39 17.84 -2.03 -10.41
C ARG A 39 16.66 -1.11 -10.73
N GLN A 40 16.72 -0.38 -11.85
CA GLN A 40 15.61 0.47 -12.28
C GLN A 40 14.51 -0.30 -13.02
N ALA A 41 14.88 -1.35 -13.77
CA ALA A 41 13.91 -2.21 -14.46
C ALA A 41 13.15 -3.18 -13.54
N PHE A 42 13.74 -3.61 -12.41
CA PHE A 42 13.04 -4.41 -11.39
C PHE A 42 12.35 -3.58 -10.29
N ASN A 43 12.46 -2.24 -10.33
CA ASN A 43 11.70 -1.34 -9.46
C ASN A 43 10.33 -0.94 -10.04
N SER A 44 9.93 -1.50 -11.17
CA SER A 44 8.67 -1.16 -11.82
C SER A 44 7.53 -2.07 -11.36
N ASN A 45 6.70 -1.53 -10.46
CA ASN A 45 5.27 -1.82 -10.30
C ASN A 45 4.83 -3.13 -9.63
N ASN A 46 5.27 -3.37 -8.40
CA ASN A 46 4.39 -3.96 -7.37
C ASN A 46 3.63 -2.85 -6.60
N GLN A 47 3.42 -1.68 -7.22
CA GLN A 47 2.58 -0.64 -6.64
C GLN A 47 1.13 -1.14 -6.68
N THR A 48 0.57 -1.40 -5.52
CA THR A 48 -0.88 -1.34 -5.35
C THR A 48 -1.33 -0.01 -5.93
N ASN A 49 -2.23 -0.07 -6.91
CA ASN A 49 -2.79 1.14 -7.52
C ASN A 49 -3.70 1.80 -6.50
N ILE A 50 -3.13 2.62 -5.62
CA ILE A 50 -3.87 3.43 -4.66
C ILE A 50 -4.64 4.48 -5.47
N ILE A 51 -5.96 4.36 -5.47
CA ILE A 51 -6.86 5.35 -6.04
C ILE A 51 -6.94 6.50 -5.05
N GLN A 52 -6.58 7.70 -5.50
CA GLN A 52 -6.61 8.93 -4.69
C GLN A 52 -7.65 9.95 -5.17
N ASP A 53 -8.33 9.66 -6.28
CA ASP A 53 -9.33 10.53 -6.86
C ASP A 53 -10.62 10.56 -6.03
N ALA A 54 -10.87 11.69 -5.35
CA ALA A 54 -12.05 11.90 -4.52
C ALA A 54 -13.37 11.84 -5.31
N SER A 55 -13.38 12.07 -6.63
CA SER A 55 -14.58 11.94 -7.45
C SER A 55 -15.14 10.51 -7.47
N ARG A 56 -14.27 9.52 -7.22
CA ARG A 56 -14.62 8.09 -7.15
C ARG A 56 -15.22 7.67 -5.82
N TYR A 57 -15.33 8.57 -4.85
CA TYR A 57 -15.82 8.26 -3.51
C TYR A 57 -17.15 7.50 -3.49
N GLN A 58 -18.13 7.97 -4.29
CA GLN A 58 -19.45 7.32 -4.37
C GLN A 58 -19.36 5.89 -4.91
N GLU A 59 -18.56 5.70 -5.95
CA GLU A 59 -18.33 4.39 -6.54
C GLU A 59 -17.68 3.45 -5.52
N ILE A 60 -16.64 3.93 -4.82
CA ILE A 60 -15.89 3.13 -3.85
C ILE A 60 -16.78 2.73 -2.68
N ARG A 61 -17.45 3.70 -2.05
CA ARG A 61 -18.31 3.48 -0.87
C ARG A 61 -19.45 2.52 -1.17
N HIS A 62 -20.16 2.71 -2.28
CA HIS A 62 -21.43 2.01 -2.54
C HIS A 62 -21.29 0.77 -3.41
N LYS A 63 -20.21 0.63 -4.18
CA LYS A 63 -20.05 -0.47 -5.16
C LYS A 63 -18.78 -1.28 -4.95
N LEU A 64 -17.63 -0.63 -4.75
CA LEU A 64 -16.35 -1.35 -4.74
C LEU A 64 -16.01 -1.95 -3.38
N TRP A 65 -16.40 -1.31 -2.28
CA TRP A 65 -16.27 -1.89 -0.94
C TRP A 65 -17.36 -2.94 -0.70
N LEU A 66 -16.97 -4.20 -0.54
CA LEU A 66 -17.93 -5.31 -0.51
C LEU A 66 -18.75 -5.35 0.80
N ASN A 67 -18.07 -5.23 1.94
CA ASN A 67 -18.73 -5.32 3.23
C ASN A 67 -19.29 -3.96 3.67
N GLN A 68 -20.53 -3.70 3.28
CA GLN A 68 -21.20 -2.44 3.57
C GLN A 68 -21.32 -2.11 5.06
N ASN A 69 -21.25 -3.10 5.96
CA ASN A 69 -21.29 -2.87 7.41
C ASN A 69 -20.08 -2.09 7.94
N GLN A 70 -18.91 -2.31 7.35
CA GLN A 70 -17.67 -1.62 7.74
C GLN A 70 -17.69 -0.15 7.31
N VAL A 71 -18.36 0.19 6.21
CA VAL A 71 -18.40 1.57 5.68
C VAL A 71 -19.68 2.33 6.03
N ARG A 72 -20.58 1.79 6.86
CA ARG A 72 -21.80 2.49 7.30
C ARG A 72 -21.52 3.83 7.99
N HIS A 73 -20.37 3.92 8.68
CA HIS A 73 -19.96 5.11 9.40
C HIS A 73 -19.39 6.21 8.49
N PHE A 74 -19.10 5.90 7.22
CA PHE A 74 -18.73 6.90 6.23
C PHE A 74 -19.98 7.73 5.84
N PRO A 75 -19.83 9.04 5.57
CA PRO A 75 -20.95 9.86 5.14
C PRO A 75 -21.54 9.34 3.82
N HIS A 76 -22.84 9.52 3.55
CA HIS A 76 -23.41 8.96 2.30
C HIS A 76 -22.86 9.66 1.05
N HIS A 77 -22.61 10.96 1.16
CA HIS A 77 -21.92 11.82 0.20
C HIS A 77 -20.83 12.62 0.90
N ILE A 78 -19.81 13.06 0.16
CA ILE A 78 -18.85 14.04 0.70
C ILE A 78 -19.66 15.30 1.07
N PRO A 79 -19.61 15.76 2.33
CA PRO A 79 -20.38 16.93 2.75
C PRO A 79 -20.00 18.16 1.90
N PRO A 80 -20.97 18.95 1.41
CA PRO A 80 -20.70 20.07 0.49
C PRO A 80 -19.90 21.20 1.15
N ASN A 81 -19.94 21.28 2.48
CA ASN A 81 -19.18 22.22 3.30
C ASN A 81 -17.78 21.69 3.70
N SER A 82 -17.34 20.58 3.12
CA SER A 82 -16.00 20.04 3.38
C SER A 82 -14.93 20.74 2.55
N SER A 83 -13.70 20.74 3.08
CA SER A 83 -12.50 21.19 2.37
C SER A 83 -11.36 20.20 2.57
N ASP A 84 -10.28 20.33 1.80
CA ASP A 84 -9.09 19.46 1.88
C ASP A 84 -9.45 17.96 1.79
N VAL A 85 -10.37 17.64 0.86
CA VAL A 85 -10.88 16.28 0.68
C VAL A 85 -9.80 15.43 0.03
N ARG A 86 -9.40 14.36 0.72
CA ARG A 86 -8.41 13.39 0.27
C ARG A 86 -8.98 12.00 0.40
N LEU A 87 -8.70 11.18 -0.60
CA LEU A 87 -9.16 9.81 -0.65
C LEU A 87 -7.93 8.91 -0.83
N ALA A 88 -7.97 7.74 -0.22
CA ALA A 88 -7.02 6.67 -0.50
C ALA A 88 -7.78 5.35 -0.49
N TYR A 89 -7.74 4.63 -1.59
CA TYR A 89 -8.41 3.33 -1.71
C TYR A 89 -7.51 2.36 -2.45
N SER A 90 -7.36 1.16 -1.89
CA SER A 90 -6.67 0.06 -2.52
C SER A 90 -7.46 -1.22 -2.33
N ARG A 91 -7.42 -2.05 -3.36
CA ARG A 91 -7.95 -3.41 -3.33
C ARG A 91 -6.86 -4.36 -3.79
N GLY A 92 -6.36 -5.18 -2.86
CA GLY A 92 -5.35 -6.19 -3.14
C GLY A 92 -5.96 -7.29 -3.98
N PHE A 93 -5.82 -7.22 -5.31
CA PHE A 93 -6.46 -8.21 -6.18
C PHE A 93 -5.55 -9.39 -6.57
N LEU A 94 -4.24 -9.24 -6.83
CA LEU A 94 -3.52 -10.35 -7.51
C LEU A 94 -2.00 -10.54 -7.27
N GLN A 95 -1.29 -9.78 -6.42
CA GLN A 95 0.19 -9.89 -6.38
C GLN A 95 0.80 -9.70 -4.97
N GLY A 96 0.47 -10.59 -4.02
CA GLY A 96 1.18 -10.69 -2.74
C GLY A 96 0.90 -9.59 -1.71
N GLN A 97 0.20 -8.51 -2.09
CA GLN A 97 -0.35 -7.53 -1.15
C GLN A 97 -1.72 -7.99 -0.65
N LYS A 98 -1.87 -8.13 0.67
CA LYS A 98 -3.04 -8.74 1.32
C LYS A 98 -4.05 -7.73 1.91
N ASN A 99 -3.75 -6.43 1.87
CA ASN A 99 -4.54 -5.45 2.63
C ASN A 99 -5.40 -4.61 1.69
N ASN A 100 -6.71 -4.65 1.91
CA ASN A 100 -7.67 -3.72 1.34
C ASN A 100 -7.84 -2.56 2.30
N PHE A 101 -7.82 -1.33 1.81
CA PHE A 101 -8.09 -0.17 2.65
C PHE A 101 -8.92 0.86 1.91
N PHE A 102 -9.68 1.60 2.69
CA PHE A 102 -10.42 2.76 2.24
C PHE A 102 -10.32 3.86 3.30
N GLN A 103 -9.78 5.00 2.92
CA GLN A 103 -9.74 6.21 3.73
C GLN A 103 -10.36 7.40 3.00
N LEU A 104 -11.15 8.17 3.75
CA LEU A 104 -11.62 9.49 3.37
C LEU A 104 -11.20 10.47 4.46
N ARG A 105 -10.34 11.42 4.11
CA ARG A 105 -9.93 12.54 4.96
C ARG A 105 -10.59 13.82 4.47
N LEU A 106 -11.13 14.61 5.39
CA LEU A 106 -11.76 15.88 5.08
C LEU A 106 -11.76 16.82 6.29
N LYS A 107 -11.79 18.12 6.01
CA LYS A 107 -12.03 19.16 7.01
C LYS A 107 -13.48 19.60 6.98
N LEU A 108 -14.05 19.84 8.16
CA LEU A 108 -15.42 20.32 8.36
C LEU A 108 -15.41 21.54 9.29
N PRO A 109 -16.53 22.29 9.39
CA PRO A 109 -16.66 23.32 10.41
C PRO A 109 -16.36 22.75 11.81
N ALA A 110 -15.59 23.48 12.61
CA ALA A 110 -15.09 23.02 13.91
C ALA A 110 -16.20 22.47 14.83
N GLN A 111 -17.37 23.12 14.81
CA GLN A 111 -18.53 22.66 15.57
C GLN A 111 -19.02 21.27 15.14
N GLN A 112 -19.06 20.99 13.83
CA GLN A 112 -19.45 19.67 13.31
C GLN A 112 -18.41 18.60 13.67
N VAL A 113 -17.11 18.91 13.58
CA VAL A 113 -16.05 17.95 13.98
C VAL A 113 -16.13 17.64 15.46
N LYS A 114 -16.42 18.64 16.30
CA LYS A 114 -16.62 18.45 17.74
C LYS A 114 -17.82 17.56 18.05
N GLU A 115 -18.93 17.76 17.34
CA GLU A 115 -20.13 16.91 17.46
C GLU A 115 -19.86 15.47 17.02
N LEU A 116 -19.22 15.28 15.86
CA LEU A 116 -18.80 13.97 15.37
C LEU A 116 -17.84 13.29 16.35
N ASN A 117 -16.88 14.03 16.93
CA ASN A 117 -15.97 13.49 17.93
C ASN A 117 -16.73 12.96 19.16
N ASN A 118 -17.64 13.76 19.71
CA ASN A 118 -18.47 13.34 20.84
C ASN A 118 -19.31 12.11 20.50
N GLN A 119 -19.92 12.08 19.31
CA GLN A 119 -20.71 10.96 18.82
C GLN A 119 -19.87 9.69 18.72
N TYR A 120 -18.74 9.72 18.02
CA TYR A 120 -17.91 8.53 17.83
C TYR A 120 -17.24 8.08 19.12
N LYS A 121 -16.85 9.00 20.02
CA LYS A 121 -16.33 8.64 21.35
C LYS A 121 -17.33 7.83 22.18
N ALA A 122 -18.62 8.09 22.02
CA ALA A 122 -19.66 7.40 22.78
C ALA A 122 -19.87 5.95 22.31
N ILE A 123 -19.52 5.64 21.06
CA ILE A 123 -19.75 4.32 20.45
C ILE A 123 -18.46 3.55 20.13
N ALA A 124 -17.29 4.17 20.28
CA ALA A 124 -16.00 3.53 20.03
C ALA A 124 -15.72 2.41 21.05
N LYS A 125 -15.29 1.26 20.54
CA LYS A 125 -14.89 0.09 21.33
C LYS A 125 -13.44 0.19 21.82
N HIS A 126 -12.58 0.83 21.03
CA HIS A 126 -11.19 1.12 21.41
C HIS A 126 -10.85 2.57 21.06
N LYS A 127 -9.90 3.14 21.80
CA LYS A 127 -9.46 4.53 21.67
C LYS A 127 -7.94 4.58 21.77
N TYR A 128 -7.31 5.30 20.84
CA TYR A 128 -5.87 5.55 20.82
C TYR A 128 -5.58 7.02 20.52
N ILE A 129 -4.33 7.42 20.72
CA ILE A 129 -3.83 8.77 20.41
C ILE A 129 -2.65 8.63 19.45
N GLY A 130 -2.74 9.25 18.28
CA GLY A 130 -1.74 9.12 17.22
C GLY A 130 -1.48 7.68 16.79
N GLY A 131 -0.27 7.42 16.31
CA GLY A 131 0.25 6.08 16.03
C GLY A 131 -0.29 5.43 14.76
N ASN A 132 -0.05 4.14 14.60
CA ASN A 132 -0.51 3.35 13.45
C ASN A 132 -0.99 1.95 13.89
N THR A 133 -1.48 1.18 12.93
CA THR A 133 -2.00 -0.18 13.16
C THR A 133 -1.01 -1.12 13.86
N ASN A 134 0.30 -1.05 13.54
CA ASN A 134 1.31 -1.90 14.15
C ASN A 134 1.54 -1.54 15.62
N GLU A 135 1.55 -0.25 15.93
CA GLU A 135 1.70 0.23 17.31
C GLU A 135 0.48 -0.17 18.15
N HIS A 136 -0.73 0.06 17.63
CA HIS A 136 -1.97 -0.23 18.36
C HIS A 136 -2.21 -1.72 18.59
N ALA A 137 -1.94 -2.57 17.59
CA ALA A 137 -2.12 -4.01 17.71
C ALA A 137 -1.16 -4.65 18.72
N ASN A 138 0.01 -4.04 18.97
CA ASN A 138 1.01 -4.53 19.91
C ASN A 138 0.74 -4.11 21.38
N LEU A 139 -0.26 -3.27 21.63
CA LEU A 139 -0.67 -2.91 23.00
C LEU A 139 -1.42 -4.06 23.69
N PRO A 140 -1.45 -4.11 25.03
CA PRO A 140 -2.31 -5.05 25.76
C PRO A 140 -3.78 -4.87 25.38
N ASN A 141 -4.42 -5.94 24.90
CA ASN A 141 -5.78 -5.92 24.33
C ASN A 141 -5.94 -4.93 23.16
N GLY A 142 -4.82 -4.62 22.48
CA GLY A 142 -4.76 -3.81 21.29
C GLY A 142 -5.48 -4.46 20.11
N VAL A 143 -6.02 -3.61 19.24
CA VAL A 143 -6.62 -4.03 17.97
C VAL A 143 -5.96 -3.26 16.83
N PRO A 144 -5.80 -3.87 15.65
CA PRO A 144 -5.32 -3.19 14.46
C PRO A 144 -6.24 -2.03 14.10
N THR A 145 -5.63 -0.93 13.68
CA THR A 145 -6.34 0.25 13.15
C THR A 145 -6.06 0.37 11.65
N THR A 146 -5.41 1.45 11.25
CA THR A 146 -5.05 1.75 9.87
C THR A 146 -3.71 2.50 9.86
N PHE A 147 -3.05 2.51 8.71
CA PHE A 147 -1.95 3.44 8.42
C PHE A 147 -2.51 4.78 7.91
N PHE A 148 -1.74 5.86 7.98
CA PHE A 148 -2.19 7.19 7.54
C PHE A 148 -2.05 7.40 6.01
N TYR A 149 -2.77 6.60 5.20
CA TYR A 149 -2.67 6.63 3.73
C TYR A 149 -3.03 7.96 3.05
N THR A 150 -3.75 8.85 3.75
CA THR A 150 -4.13 10.19 3.27
C THR A 150 -3.21 11.30 3.80
N SER A 151 -2.06 10.92 4.39
CA SER A 151 -1.03 11.83 4.87
C SER A 151 -0.37 12.62 3.72
N ASN A 152 0.23 13.76 4.07
CA ASN A 152 1.14 14.50 3.18
C ASN A 152 2.61 14.10 3.38
N SER A 153 2.92 13.38 4.44
CA SER A 153 4.27 12.94 4.77
C SER A 153 4.52 11.52 4.27
N GLN A 154 5.79 11.13 4.25
CA GLN A 154 6.20 9.72 4.06
C GLN A 154 5.95 8.87 5.32
N GLU A 155 5.41 9.46 6.40
CA GLU A 155 5.08 8.74 7.61
C GLU A 155 3.66 8.19 7.51
N ASP A 156 3.54 6.89 7.74
CA ASP A 156 2.29 6.15 7.73
C ASP A 156 1.59 6.14 9.12
N SER A 157 1.99 7.03 10.03
CA SER A 157 1.46 7.17 11.39
C SER A 157 0.68 8.47 11.58
N PHE A 158 -0.38 8.41 12.39
CA PHE A 158 -1.13 9.59 12.81
C PHE A 158 -0.32 10.39 13.85
N PRO A 159 -0.28 11.73 13.74
CA PRO A 159 0.25 12.60 14.80
C PRO A 159 -0.53 12.46 16.11
N ASN A 160 0.11 12.79 17.24
CA ASN A 160 -0.52 12.74 18.57
C ASN A 160 -1.71 13.69 18.76
N SER A 161 -1.99 14.58 17.81
CA SER A 161 -3.20 15.41 17.82
C SER A 161 -4.46 14.64 17.42
N TYR A 162 -4.32 13.46 16.79
CA TYR A 162 -5.44 12.63 16.38
C TYR A 162 -5.86 11.69 17.50
N GLU A 163 -7.16 11.64 17.73
CA GLU A 163 -7.80 10.58 18.50
C GLU A 163 -8.35 9.52 17.54
N ILE A 164 -7.88 8.29 17.70
CA ILE A 164 -8.26 7.15 16.86
C ILE A 164 -9.36 6.38 17.59
N LEU A 165 -10.54 6.34 16.99
CA LEU A 165 -11.76 5.77 17.55
C LEU A 165 -12.18 4.55 16.73
N VAL A 166 -11.90 3.36 17.26
CA VAL A 166 -12.22 2.09 16.59
C VAL A 166 -13.66 1.69 16.89
N LEU A 167 -14.48 1.54 15.86
CA LEU A 167 -15.90 1.19 15.98
C LEU A 167 -16.12 -0.32 15.91
N GLY A 168 -15.26 -1.02 15.19
CA GLY A 168 -15.24 -2.48 15.14
C GLY A 168 -13.87 -2.99 14.72
N ALA A 169 -13.51 -4.14 15.27
CA ALA A 169 -12.36 -4.93 14.86
C ALA A 169 -12.75 -6.40 15.03
N ASN A 170 -12.56 -7.22 13.99
CA ASN A 170 -12.88 -8.64 14.01
C ASN A 170 -11.64 -9.44 13.66
N ASP A 171 -11.16 -10.21 14.61
CA ASP A 171 -10.06 -11.14 14.39
C ASP A 171 -10.61 -12.41 13.72
N ARG A 172 -10.10 -12.72 12.52
CA ARG A 172 -10.42 -13.96 11.78
C ARG A 172 -9.22 -14.90 11.72
N SER A 173 -8.18 -14.62 12.52
CA SER A 173 -7.01 -15.45 12.59
C SER A 173 -7.28 -16.82 13.21
N GLY A 174 -6.41 -17.78 12.87
CA GLY A 174 -6.30 -19.02 13.65
C GLY A 174 -5.67 -18.75 15.02
N SER A 175 -5.89 -19.66 15.98
CA SER A 175 -5.54 -19.54 17.41
C SER A 175 -4.11 -19.10 17.74
N ASN A 176 -3.17 -19.21 16.79
CA ASN A 176 -1.74 -19.02 17.02
C ASN A 176 -1.21 -17.67 16.49
N PHE A 177 -2.01 -16.88 15.75
CA PHE A 177 -1.55 -15.66 15.08
C PHE A 177 -2.62 -14.56 15.09
N LYS A 178 -2.93 -14.02 16.27
CA LYS A 178 -3.89 -12.91 16.42
C LYS A 178 -3.66 -11.82 15.37
N TRP A 179 -4.74 -11.33 14.79
CA TRP A 179 -4.72 -10.24 13.81
C TRP A 179 -3.96 -10.52 12.51
N ASN A 180 -3.61 -11.77 12.19
CA ASN A 180 -3.03 -12.09 10.88
C ASN A 180 -4.05 -12.01 9.72
N HIS A 181 -5.33 -12.07 10.06
CA HIS A 181 -6.48 -11.90 9.18
C HIS A 181 -7.61 -11.24 9.96
N GLY A 182 -8.36 -10.35 9.32
CA GLY A 182 -9.41 -9.63 9.99
C GLY A 182 -9.90 -8.40 9.24
N ASP A 183 -10.66 -7.61 9.96
CA ASP A 183 -11.01 -6.26 9.54
C ASP A 183 -11.10 -5.34 10.74
N SER A 184 -10.93 -4.07 10.49
CA SER A 184 -11.32 -3.04 11.44
C SER A 184 -11.79 -1.79 10.71
N TYR A 185 -12.53 -0.96 11.42
CA TYR A 185 -13.06 0.29 10.88
C TYR A 185 -13.32 1.31 11.98
N GLY A 186 -13.26 2.58 11.62
CA GLY A 186 -13.50 3.67 12.55
C GLY A 186 -13.13 5.04 12.01
N VAL A 187 -12.85 5.95 12.93
CA VAL A 187 -12.47 7.32 12.58
C VAL A 187 -11.20 7.76 13.31
N ALA A 188 -10.43 8.65 12.70
CA ALA A 188 -9.38 9.43 13.36
C ALA A 188 -9.77 10.91 13.30
N ILE A 189 -9.72 11.61 14.43
CA ILE A 189 -10.21 13.00 14.52
C ILE A 189 -9.15 13.88 15.17
N ASP A 190 -8.84 15.00 14.50
CA ASP A 190 -8.04 16.09 15.05
C ASP A 190 -8.93 17.33 15.22
N LEU A 191 -9.27 17.64 16.47
CA LEU A 191 -10.10 18.80 16.79
C LEU A 191 -9.41 20.14 16.47
N SER A 192 -8.08 20.20 16.59
CA SER A 192 -7.31 21.42 16.36
C SER A 192 -7.24 21.76 14.86
N ALA A 193 -7.17 20.73 14.02
CA ALA A 193 -7.19 20.86 12.57
C ALA A 193 -8.60 20.91 11.97
N SER A 194 -9.65 20.71 12.79
CA SER A 194 -11.04 20.50 12.35
C SER A 194 -11.13 19.43 11.26
N GLU A 195 -10.48 18.29 11.51
CA GLU A 195 -10.29 17.24 10.55
C GLU A 195 -10.84 15.90 11.06
N ILE A 196 -11.45 15.14 10.15
CA ILE A 196 -11.86 13.77 10.38
C ILE A 196 -11.41 12.87 9.23
N ILE A 197 -11.01 11.67 9.58
CA ILE A 197 -10.60 10.62 8.67
C ILE A 197 -11.49 9.41 8.96
N TYR A 198 -12.25 8.98 7.98
CA TYR A 198 -13.01 7.73 8.01
C TYR A 198 -12.14 6.63 7.42
N TRP A 199 -12.13 5.46 8.05
CA TRP A 199 -11.31 4.36 7.56
C TRP A 199 -11.99 3.00 7.72
N ALA A 200 -11.69 2.11 6.78
CA ALA A 200 -11.99 0.68 6.83
C ALA A 200 -10.81 -0.09 6.24
N GLU A 201 -10.40 -1.17 6.90
CA GLU A 201 -9.31 -2.05 6.48
C GLU A 201 -9.72 -3.51 6.59
N GLU A 202 -9.24 -4.32 5.64
CA GLU A 202 -9.37 -5.79 5.65
C GLU A 202 -8.01 -6.40 5.27
N TRP A 203 -7.61 -7.47 5.97
CA TRP A 203 -6.35 -8.19 5.76
C TRP A 203 -6.49 -9.70 6.00
#